data_AF-Q8AAW8-F1
#
_entry.id   AF-Q8AAW8-F1
#
_cell.length_a   1.000
_cell.length_b   1.000
_cell.length_c   1.000
_cell.angle_alpha   90.00
_cell.angle_beta   90.00
_cell.angle_gamma   90.00
#
_symmetry.space_group_name_H-M   'P 1'
#
loop_
_entity.id
_entity.type
_entity.pdbx_description
1 polymer ?
#
loop_
_entity_poly.entity_id
_entity_poly.type
_entity_poly.pdbx_seq_one_letter_code
_entity_poly.pdbx_strand_id
1 'polypeptide(L)'
;MKTIKQIVFCVSLLLVMNCFYSCSNSNDVVINTQQNQEKTQDVEIQELIDFIETLNANKIQTRGPFWNRIKRFLVGDAWGYGWGVNKGLTPRGGLITAVVFSLICAASDDDLPRNWWHLSSNWKVYDAPLRPYEIIGNDHNKTIYNMMREDPVIANGTFSNYYLYNSTNKKLKSYGYTEEMPLLLQTRLLEIMDLVKKSTSVDQLMNLMKQEFPQRVSEFQLVESYINGLVNMDDKSTVRDYTKQVYAQIDASSLDVSAVSRLKTMIAIAENSKFLWVETK
;
A
#
# COMPACT_ATOMS: atom_id res chain seq x y z
N MET A 1 32.37 18.20 -63.21
CA MET A 1 31.14 18.40 -62.40
C MET A 1 30.49 17.12 -61.85
N LYS A 2 30.68 15.92 -62.43
CA LYS A 2 30.05 14.68 -61.91
C LYS A 2 30.73 14.11 -60.63
N THR A 3 32.05 14.23 -60.51
CA THR A 3 32.83 13.65 -59.39
C THR A 3 32.67 14.40 -58.06
N ILE A 4 32.49 15.73 -58.10
CA ILE A 4 32.32 16.54 -56.88
C ILE A 4 30.95 16.29 -56.22
N LYS A 5 29.89 16.02 -57.00
CA LYS A 5 28.56 15.71 -56.46
C LYS A 5 28.52 14.36 -55.73
N GLN A 6 29.33 13.39 -56.14
CA GLN A 6 29.41 12.08 -55.47
C GLN A 6 30.13 12.17 -54.12
N ILE A 7 31.18 12.99 -54.02
CA ILE A 7 31.92 13.18 -52.76
C ILE A 7 31.05 13.90 -51.72
N VAL A 8 30.30 14.94 -52.12
CA VAL A 8 29.39 15.67 -51.21
C VAL A 8 28.23 14.78 -50.73
N PHE A 9 27.77 13.84 -51.54
CA PHE A 9 26.74 12.87 -51.15
C PHE A 9 27.28 11.81 -50.17
N CYS A 10 28.52 11.34 -50.34
CA CYS A 10 29.12 10.37 -49.41
C CYS A 10 29.46 10.99 -48.05
N VAL A 11 29.88 12.26 -48.01
CA VAL A 11 30.20 12.97 -46.74
C VAL A 11 28.92 13.29 -45.95
N SER A 12 27.81 13.58 -46.63
CA SER A 12 26.53 13.79 -45.95
C SER A 12 25.90 12.49 -45.41
N LEU A 13 26.09 11.34 -46.08
CA LEU A 13 25.67 10.04 -45.53
C LEU A 13 26.47 9.61 -44.28
N LEU A 14 27.78 9.90 -44.22
CA LEU A 14 28.63 9.61 -43.06
C LEU A 14 28.31 10.49 -41.83
N LEU A 15 27.83 11.72 -42.05
CA LEU A 15 27.36 12.59 -40.96
C LEU A 15 26.02 12.14 -40.39
N VAL A 16 25.10 11.63 -41.24
CA VAL A 16 23.82 11.09 -40.77
C VAL A 16 24.00 9.78 -39.99
N MET A 17 24.98 8.94 -40.34
CA MET A 17 25.25 7.71 -39.59
C MET A 17 25.92 7.93 -38.22
N ASN A 18 26.63 9.03 -38.00
CA ASN A 18 27.16 9.38 -36.67
C ASN A 18 26.08 9.91 -35.71
N CYS A 19 24.93 10.36 -36.22
CA CYS A 19 23.79 10.75 -35.39
C CYS A 19 22.95 9.57 -34.88
N PHE A 20 23.11 8.36 -35.45
CA PHE A 20 22.39 7.16 -35.00
C PHE A 20 23.19 6.27 -34.04
N TYR A 21 24.50 6.48 -33.90
CA TYR A 21 25.35 5.70 -32.98
C TYR A 21 25.40 6.24 -31.54
N SER A 22 24.74 7.37 -31.26
CA SER A 22 24.70 7.96 -29.91
C SER A 22 23.44 7.63 -29.10
N CYS A 23 22.47 6.91 -29.69
CA CYS A 23 21.22 6.53 -29.01
C CYS A 23 21.16 5.07 -28.55
N SER A 24 22.25 4.30 -28.69
CA SER A 24 22.28 2.88 -28.27
C SER A 24 22.82 2.67 -26.87
N ASN A 25 23.47 3.66 -26.25
CA ASN A 25 24.15 3.49 -24.95
C ASN A 25 23.40 4.16 -23.78
N SER A 26 22.44 5.05 -24.07
CA SER A 26 21.66 5.70 -23.01
C SER A 26 20.66 4.73 -22.37
N ASN A 27 20.03 3.85 -23.15
CA ASN A 27 19.02 2.93 -22.64
C ASN A 27 19.65 1.84 -21.77
N ASP A 28 20.79 1.26 -22.18
CA ASP A 28 21.47 0.23 -21.39
C ASP A 28 22.08 0.79 -20.10
N VAL A 29 22.61 2.03 -20.13
CA VAL A 29 23.10 2.70 -18.93
C VAL A 29 21.94 3.05 -17.98
N VAL A 30 20.81 3.54 -18.51
CA VAL A 30 19.62 3.85 -17.70
C VAL A 30 19.02 2.58 -17.08
N ILE A 31 18.89 1.49 -17.83
CA ILE A 31 18.39 0.20 -17.34
C ILE A 31 19.30 -0.36 -16.25
N ASN A 32 20.62 -0.38 -16.47
CA ASN A 32 21.59 -0.84 -15.46
C ASN A 32 21.59 0.05 -14.21
N THR A 33 21.37 1.35 -14.35
CA THR A 33 21.30 2.28 -13.22
C THR A 33 20.02 2.07 -12.42
N GLN A 34 18.87 1.88 -13.08
CA GLN A 34 17.59 1.59 -12.43
C GLN A 34 17.62 0.24 -11.70
N GLN A 35 18.15 -0.81 -12.35
CA GLN A 35 18.29 -2.13 -11.71
C GLN A 35 19.22 -2.09 -10.50
N ASN A 36 20.32 -1.34 -10.56
CA ASN A 36 21.21 -1.19 -9.41
C ASN A 36 20.55 -0.39 -8.28
N GLN A 37 19.79 0.66 -8.58
CA GLN A 37 19.02 1.39 -7.57
C GLN A 37 17.95 0.53 -6.91
N GLU A 38 17.17 -0.24 -7.68
CA GLU A 38 16.17 -1.17 -7.14
C GLU A 38 16.83 -2.21 -6.23
N LYS A 39 17.96 -2.78 -6.67
CA LYS A 39 18.73 -3.74 -5.85
C LYS A 39 19.26 -3.12 -4.55
N THR A 40 19.66 -1.85 -4.58
CA THR A 40 20.08 -1.14 -3.36
C THR A 40 18.90 -0.89 -2.41
N GLN A 41 17.73 -0.50 -2.93
CA GLN A 41 16.53 -0.33 -2.11
C GLN A 41 16.07 -1.63 -1.44
N ASP A 42 16.11 -2.75 -2.16
CA ASP A 42 15.72 -4.05 -1.61
C ASP A 42 16.63 -4.49 -0.44
N VAL A 43 17.93 -4.20 -0.51
CA VAL A 43 18.86 -4.49 0.60
C VAL A 43 18.49 -3.67 1.84
N GLU A 44 18.21 -2.38 1.69
CA GLU A 44 17.82 -1.53 2.82
C GLU A 44 16.47 -1.93 3.41
N ILE A 45 15.51 -2.32 2.57
CA ILE A 45 14.22 -2.83 3.04
C ILE A 45 14.41 -4.13 3.81
N GLN A 46 15.35 -5.00 3.40
CA GLN A 46 15.67 -6.21 4.15
C GLN A 46 16.28 -5.90 5.52
N GLU A 47 17.20 -4.93 5.61
CA GLU A 47 17.74 -4.48 6.90
C GLU A 47 16.65 -3.93 7.83
N LEU A 48 15.66 -3.22 7.27
CA LEU A 48 14.48 -2.75 8.01
C LEU A 48 13.60 -3.92 8.49
N ILE A 49 13.40 -4.95 7.67
CA ILE A 49 12.69 -6.17 8.05
C ILE A 49 13.39 -6.84 9.23
N ASP A 50 14.70 -7.06 9.13
CA ASP A 50 15.49 -7.73 10.18
C ASP A 50 15.44 -6.94 11.51
N PHE A 51 15.47 -5.61 11.43
CA PHE A 51 15.27 -4.74 12.59
C PHE A 51 13.88 -4.93 13.21
N ILE A 52 12.83 -4.91 12.40
CA ILE A 52 11.44 -5.11 12.86
C ILE A 52 11.28 -6.49 13.51
N GLU A 53 11.87 -7.54 12.93
CA GLU A 53 11.83 -8.89 13.49
C GLU A 53 12.55 -8.97 14.84
N THR A 54 13.66 -8.25 15.00
CA THR A 54 14.36 -8.10 16.27
C THR A 54 13.48 -7.41 17.33
N LEU A 55 12.74 -6.36 16.95
CA LEU A 55 11.77 -5.73 17.86
C LEU A 55 10.64 -6.69 18.26
N ASN A 56 10.21 -7.56 17.34
CA ASN A 56 9.13 -8.51 17.55
C ASN A 56 9.55 -9.69 18.45
N ALA A 57 10.79 -10.19 18.29
CA ALA A 57 11.31 -11.29 19.09
C ALA A 57 11.31 -11.00 20.60
N ASN A 58 11.42 -9.72 20.98
CA ASN A 58 11.39 -9.26 22.36
C ASN A 58 9.97 -9.13 22.96
N LYS A 59 8.92 -9.44 22.19
CA LYS A 59 7.52 -9.32 22.61
C LYS A 59 6.91 -10.71 22.77
N ILE A 60 6.59 -11.08 24.01
CA ILE A 60 6.00 -12.38 24.34
C ILE A 60 4.64 -12.52 23.61
N GLN A 61 4.46 -13.58 22.83
CA GLN A 61 3.18 -13.95 22.23
C GLN A 61 2.18 -14.35 23.32
N THR A 62 1.24 -13.46 23.66
CA THR A 62 0.20 -13.74 24.67
C THR A 62 -1.23 -13.48 24.19
N ARG A 63 -1.52 -13.59 22.89
CA ARG A 63 -2.90 -13.46 22.39
C ARG A 63 -3.40 -14.62 21.52
N GLY A 64 -4.70 -14.84 21.66
CA GLY A 64 -5.47 -15.94 21.08
C GLY A 64 -5.80 -15.78 19.59
N PRO A 65 -6.61 -16.70 19.05
CA PRO A 65 -6.77 -16.92 17.62
C PRO A 65 -7.37 -15.73 16.83
N PHE A 66 -7.99 -14.74 17.48
CA PHE A 66 -8.66 -13.62 16.81
C PHE A 66 -7.72 -12.76 15.95
N TRP A 67 -6.61 -12.27 16.51
CA TRP A 67 -5.71 -11.36 15.78
C TRP A 67 -4.92 -12.06 14.68
N ASN A 68 -4.63 -13.35 14.84
CA ASN A 68 -4.10 -14.17 13.76
C ASN A 68 -5.09 -14.30 12.60
N ARG A 69 -6.40 -14.32 12.89
CA ARG A 69 -7.46 -14.41 11.88
C ARG A 69 -7.72 -13.06 11.19
N ILE A 70 -7.77 -11.95 11.92
CA ILE A 70 -7.98 -10.62 11.31
C ILE A 70 -6.69 -9.95 10.80
N LYS A 71 -5.52 -10.62 10.87
CA LYS A 71 -4.26 -10.14 10.27
C LYS A 71 -4.46 -9.76 8.79
N ARG A 72 -5.27 -10.54 8.07
CA ARG A 72 -5.63 -10.28 6.68
C ARG A 72 -6.28 -8.90 6.49
N PHE A 73 -7.04 -8.40 7.46
CA PHE A 73 -7.68 -7.09 7.36
C PHE A 73 -6.59 -6.02 7.39
N LEU A 74 -5.73 -6.03 8.42
CA LEU A 74 -4.65 -5.04 8.56
C LEU A 74 -3.72 -5.00 7.35
N VAL A 75 -3.42 -6.18 6.80
CA VAL A 75 -2.61 -6.32 5.59
C VAL A 75 -3.36 -5.78 4.37
N GLY A 76 -4.63 -6.15 4.18
CA GLY A 76 -5.47 -5.64 3.09
C GLY A 76 -5.61 -4.13 3.10
N ASP A 77 -5.78 -3.54 4.28
CA ASP A 77 -5.88 -2.09 4.47
C ASP A 77 -4.60 -1.39 3.99
N ALA A 78 -3.45 -1.84 4.49
CA ALA A 78 -2.15 -1.25 4.18
C ALA A 78 -1.73 -1.49 2.72
N TRP A 79 -1.85 -2.73 2.24
CA TRP A 79 -1.48 -3.07 0.87
C TRP A 79 -2.46 -2.49 -0.16
N GLY A 80 -3.71 -2.24 0.21
CA GLY A 80 -4.65 -1.49 -0.62
C GLY A 80 -4.15 -0.08 -0.90
N TYR A 81 -3.59 0.61 0.09
CA TYR A 81 -2.92 1.88 -0.14
C TYR A 81 -1.73 1.72 -1.08
N GLY A 82 -0.84 0.76 -0.78
CA GLY A 82 0.34 0.46 -1.60
C GLY A 82 0.00 0.16 -3.06
N TRP A 83 -1.05 -0.62 -3.31
CA TRP A 83 -1.54 -0.94 -4.65
C TRP A 83 -1.93 0.34 -5.41
N GLY A 84 -2.69 1.23 -4.77
CA GLY A 84 -3.15 2.45 -5.41
C GLY A 84 -2.00 3.36 -5.83
N VAL A 85 -1.10 3.66 -4.89
CA VAL A 85 0.04 4.56 -5.16
C VAL A 85 1.04 3.95 -6.14
N ASN A 86 1.25 2.63 -6.13
CA ASN A 86 2.14 1.96 -7.08
C ASN A 86 1.56 1.92 -8.51
N LYS A 87 0.24 2.12 -8.69
CA LYS A 87 -0.37 2.38 -10.00
C LYS A 87 -0.31 3.86 -10.41
N GLY A 88 0.40 4.71 -9.66
CA GLY A 88 0.56 6.13 -9.93
C GLY A 88 -0.58 7.01 -9.40
N LEU A 89 -1.42 6.50 -8.49
CA LEU A 89 -2.40 7.34 -7.82
C LEU A 89 -1.72 8.30 -6.83
N THR A 90 -2.34 9.46 -6.66
CA THR A 90 -2.02 10.36 -5.55
C THR A 90 -2.31 9.68 -4.20
N PRO A 91 -1.82 10.21 -3.06
CA PRO A 91 -2.15 9.68 -1.74
C PRO A 91 -3.65 9.54 -1.51
N ARG A 92 -4.45 10.42 -2.13
CA ARG A 92 -5.91 10.35 -2.12
C ARG A 92 -6.44 9.10 -2.83
N GLY A 93 -5.94 8.80 -4.02
CA GLY A 93 -6.33 7.60 -4.73
C GLY A 93 -5.90 6.33 -3.99
N GLY A 94 -4.74 6.35 -3.34
CA GLY A 94 -4.31 5.30 -2.41
C GLY A 94 -5.27 5.10 -1.22
N LEU A 95 -5.84 6.18 -0.68
CA LEU A 95 -6.82 6.08 0.40
C LEU A 95 -8.13 5.41 -0.06
N ILE A 96 -8.61 5.69 -1.28
CA ILE A 96 -9.78 4.99 -1.85
C ILE A 96 -9.52 3.47 -1.87
N THR A 97 -8.36 3.06 -2.39
CA THR A 97 -8.02 1.65 -2.57
C THR A 97 -7.81 0.94 -1.23
N ALA A 98 -7.22 1.60 -0.24
CA ALA A 98 -7.11 1.11 1.14
C ALA A 98 -8.47 0.78 1.76
N VAL A 99 -9.40 1.75 1.75
CA VAL A 99 -10.75 1.57 2.30
C VAL A 99 -11.50 0.45 1.58
N VAL A 100 -11.38 0.38 0.27
CA VAL A 100 -12.03 -0.65 -0.55
C VAL A 100 -11.48 -2.05 -0.23
N PHE A 101 -10.15 -2.21 -0.16
CA PHE A 101 -9.56 -3.51 0.21
C PHE A 101 -9.97 -3.92 1.61
N SER A 102 -10.00 -2.96 2.55
CA SER A 102 -10.43 -3.19 3.92
C SER A 102 -11.82 -3.80 4.01
N LEU A 103 -12.78 -3.15 3.36
CA LEU A 103 -14.18 -3.58 3.39
C LEU A 103 -14.40 -4.90 2.64
N ILE A 104 -13.60 -5.19 1.59
CA ILE A 104 -13.63 -6.51 0.93
C ILE A 104 -13.06 -7.57 1.87
N CYS A 105 -11.90 -7.33 2.47
CA CYS A 105 -11.29 -8.28 3.39
C CYS A 105 -12.24 -8.61 4.54
N ALA A 106 -12.88 -7.59 5.12
CA ALA A 106 -13.87 -7.75 6.18
C ALA A 106 -15.15 -8.48 5.74
N ALA A 107 -15.58 -8.32 4.48
CA ALA A 107 -16.80 -8.94 3.98
C ALA A 107 -16.61 -10.35 3.41
N SER A 108 -15.38 -10.74 3.05
CA SER A 108 -15.08 -11.98 2.34
C SER A 108 -14.40 -13.05 3.19
N ASP A 109 -14.27 -12.84 4.50
CA ASP A 109 -13.63 -13.79 5.40
C ASP A 109 -14.67 -14.78 5.94
N ASP A 110 -14.85 -15.89 5.23
CA ASP A 110 -15.85 -16.91 5.57
C ASP A 110 -15.50 -17.64 6.89
N ASP A 111 -14.22 -17.62 7.31
CA ASP A 111 -13.73 -18.24 8.55
C ASP A 111 -13.93 -17.34 9.78
N LEU A 112 -14.33 -16.08 9.58
CA LEU A 112 -14.60 -15.10 10.61
C LEU A 112 -16.02 -14.54 10.48
N PRO A 113 -17.01 -15.19 11.13
CA PRO A 113 -18.37 -14.68 11.17
C PRO A 113 -18.40 -13.23 11.67
N ARG A 114 -19.17 -12.36 10.99
CA ARG A 114 -19.24 -10.91 11.30
C ARG A 114 -19.59 -10.57 12.75
N ASN A 115 -20.16 -11.50 13.52
CA ASN A 115 -20.42 -11.30 14.95
C ASN A 115 -19.18 -11.44 15.84
N TRP A 116 -18.02 -11.83 15.30
CA TRP A 116 -16.76 -11.97 16.05
C TRP A 116 -16.00 -10.66 16.22
N TRP A 117 -16.40 -9.62 15.50
CA TRP A 117 -15.80 -8.30 15.62
C TRP A 117 -16.83 -7.19 15.50
N HIS A 118 -16.46 -6.00 15.99
CA HIS A 118 -17.20 -4.77 15.82
C HIS A 118 -16.24 -3.60 15.59
N LEU A 119 -16.78 -2.47 15.16
CA LEU A 119 -16.01 -1.25 14.98
C LEU A 119 -15.91 -0.46 16.28
N SER A 120 -14.68 -0.11 16.65
CA SER A 120 -14.40 0.82 17.75
C SER A 120 -14.85 2.24 17.39
N SER A 121 -15.59 2.89 18.29
CA SER A 121 -15.82 4.34 18.21
C SER A 121 -14.55 5.15 18.51
N ASN A 122 -13.54 4.54 19.15
CA ASN A 122 -12.23 5.13 19.43
C ASN A 122 -11.23 4.86 18.29
N TRP A 123 -11.72 4.96 17.05
CA TRP A 123 -10.99 4.62 15.83
C TRP A 123 -9.80 5.55 15.55
N LYS A 124 -9.77 6.76 16.12
CA LYS A 124 -8.70 7.75 15.90
C LYS A 124 -7.44 7.36 16.65
N VAL A 125 -6.28 7.32 15.98
CA VAL A 125 -5.00 6.98 16.62
C VAL A 125 -4.12 8.19 16.88
N TYR A 126 -4.01 9.10 15.91
CA TYR A 126 -3.10 10.23 16.01
C TYR A 126 -3.82 11.51 16.40
N ASP A 127 -3.22 12.28 17.31
CA ASP A 127 -3.65 13.61 17.69
C ASP A 127 -2.76 14.69 17.06
N ALA A 128 -3.32 15.88 16.86
CA ALA A 128 -2.64 16.98 16.19
C ALA A 128 -1.43 17.50 16.98
N PRO A 129 -0.38 18.03 16.30
CA PRO A 129 -0.26 18.22 14.85
C PRO A 129 0.07 16.93 14.10
N LEU A 130 -0.59 16.72 12.95
CA LEU A 130 -0.48 15.49 12.18
C LEU A 130 0.49 15.62 11.02
N ARG A 131 1.29 14.58 10.79
CA ARG A 131 2.05 14.39 9.56
C ARG A 131 1.13 13.87 8.44
N PRO A 132 1.47 14.07 7.15
CA PRO A 132 0.60 13.67 6.04
C PRO A 132 0.15 12.20 6.08
N TYR A 133 1.04 11.27 6.41
CA TYR A 133 0.73 9.85 6.52
C TYR A 133 -0.19 9.51 7.72
N GLU A 134 -0.14 10.30 8.80
CA GLU A 134 -0.99 10.14 9.98
C GLU A 134 -2.43 10.62 9.69
N ILE A 135 -2.57 11.68 8.88
CA ILE A 135 -3.87 12.15 8.38
C ILE A 135 -4.54 11.00 7.61
N ILE A 136 -3.82 10.39 6.65
CA ILE A 136 -4.34 9.29 5.83
C ILE A 136 -4.76 8.10 6.71
N GLY A 137 -3.96 7.73 7.72
CA GLY A 137 -4.31 6.66 8.66
C GLY A 137 -5.61 6.94 9.43
N ASN A 138 -5.75 8.16 9.99
CA ASN A 138 -6.98 8.56 10.68
C ASN A 138 -8.19 8.59 9.72
N ASP A 139 -8.02 9.14 8.52
CA ASP A 139 -9.11 9.28 7.54
C ASP A 139 -9.53 7.94 6.93
N HIS A 140 -8.62 6.95 6.83
CA HIS A 140 -8.96 5.56 6.50
C HIS A 140 -9.99 5.01 7.49
N ASN A 141 -9.65 5.04 8.78
CA ASN A 141 -10.52 4.55 9.83
C ASN A 141 -11.85 5.31 9.92
N LYS A 142 -11.79 6.64 9.84
CA LYS A 142 -12.98 7.49 9.83
C LYS A 142 -13.92 7.15 8.68
N THR A 143 -13.37 6.85 7.51
CA THR A 143 -14.14 6.51 6.32
C THR A 143 -14.87 5.18 6.51
N ILE A 144 -14.16 4.13 6.91
CA ILE A 144 -14.75 2.81 7.18
C ILE A 144 -15.80 2.89 8.28
N TYR A 145 -15.45 3.51 9.41
CA TYR A 145 -16.34 3.66 10.57
C TYR A 145 -17.68 4.29 10.17
N ASN A 146 -17.62 5.41 9.43
CA ASN A 146 -18.82 6.10 9.02
C ASN A 146 -19.59 5.36 7.92
N MET A 147 -18.91 4.76 6.94
CA MET A 147 -19.59 3.99 5.89
C MET A 147 -20.34 2.80 6.46
N MET A 148 -19.71 2.00 7.31
CA MET A 148 -20.37 0.84 7.92
C MET A 148 -21.49 1.22 8.90
N ARG A 149 -21.45 2.42 9.49
CA ARG A 149 -22.55 2.91 10.34
C ARG A 149 -23.74 3.46 9.55
N GLU A 150 -23.47 4.13 8.43
CA GLU A 150 -24.46 4.90 7.68
C GLU A 150 -25.08 4.11 6.52
N ASP A 151 -24.39 3.07 6.03
CA ASP A 151 -24.77 2.31 4.84
C ASP A 151 -24.99 0.82 5.18
N PRO A 152 -26.26 0.37 5.30
CA PRO A 152 -26.58 -1.03 5.59
C PRO A 152 -26.10 -2.02 4.52
N VAL A 153 -25.94 -1.60 3.26
CA VAL A 153 -25.44 -2.49 2.19
C VAL A 153 -23.97 -2.81 2.44
N ILE A 154 -23.21 -1.80 2.88
CA ILE A 154 -21.80 -1.97 3.26
C ILE A 154 -21.67 -2.72 4.58
N ALA A 155 -22.46 -2.34 5.59
CA ALA A 155 -22.47 -3.01 6.89
C ALA A 155 -22.75 -4.51 6.80
N ASN A 156 -23.71 -4.89 5.93
CA ASN A 156 -24.09 -6.28 5.73
C ASN A 156 -23.21 -7.02 4.71
N GLY A 157 -22.22 -6.35 4.10
CA GLY A 157 -21.35 -6.94 3.08
C GLY A 157 -22.07 -7.44 1.83
N THR A 158 -23.23 -6.85 1.48
CA THR A 158 -24.06 -7.25 0.32
C THR A 158 -23.83 -6.37 -0.91
N PHE A 159 -22.78 -5.57 -0.90
CA PHE A 159 -22.42 -4.65 -1.96
C PHE A 159 -21.85 -5.35 -3.21
N SER A 160 -22.00 -4.72 -4.36
CA SER A 160 -21.16 -4.98 -5.54
C SER A 160 -19.86 -4.18 -5.47
N ASN A 161 -18.83 -4.60 -6.20
CA ASN A 161 -17.56 -3.85 -6.27
C ASN A 161 -17.77 -2.41 -6.75
N TYR A 162 -18.61 -2.24 -7.77
CA TYR A 162 -18.94 -0.91 -8.30
C TYR A 162 -19.64 -0.03 -7.26
N TYR A 163 -20.56 -0.60 -6.48
CA TYR A 163 -21.23 0.12 -5.40
C TYR A 163 -20.22 0.56 -4.33
N LEU A 164 -19.39 -0.37 -3.86
CA LEU A 164 -18.39 -0.10 -2.82
C LEU A 164 -17.43 1.02 -3.25
N TYR A 165 -16.87 0.94 -4.46
CA TYR A 165 -16.00 1.99 -4.99
C TYR A 165 -16.69 3.37 -5.02
N ASN A 166 -17.90 3.44 -5.56
CA ASN A 166 -18.63 4.71 -5.67
C ASN A 166 -18.99 5.29 -4.30
N SER A 167 -19.42 4.45 -3.37
CA SER A 167 -19.74 4.86 -2.00
C SER A 167 -18.48 5.37 -1.27
N THR A 168 -17.33 4.69 -1.43
CA THR A 168 -16.04 5.13 -0.89
C THR A 168 -15.63 6.48 -1.48
N ASN A 169 -15.66 6.62 -2.82
CA ASN A 169 -15.28 7.87 -3.47
C ASN A 169 -16.19 9.03 -3.06
N LYS A 170 -17.51 8.79 -2.97
CA LYS A 170 -18.48 9.78 -2.48
C LYS A 170 -18.20 10.19 -1.03
N LYS A 171 -17.87 9.25 -0.15
CA LYS A 171 -17.57 9.54 1.26
C LYS A 171 -16.27 10.33 1.41
N LEU A 172 -15.22 9.96 0.69
CA LEU A 172 -13.97 10.71 0.73
C LEU A 172 -14.13 12.12 0.14
N LYS A 173 -14.96 12.30 -0.89
CA LYS A 173 -15.33 13.64 -1.39
C LYS A 173 -15.96 14.54 -0.34
N SER A 174 -16.79 14.00 0.55
CA SER A 174 -17.36 14.80 1.63
C SER A 174 -16.33 15.20 2.70
N TYR A 175 -15.13 14.61 2.70
CA TYR A 175 -14.00 15.01 3.55
C TYR A 175 -13.02 15.96 2.85
N GLY A 176 -13.32 16.43 1.63
CA GLY A 176 -12.49 17.39 0.90
C GLY A 176 -11.47 16.76 -0.03
N TYR A 177 -11.44 15.42 -0.13
CA TYR A 177 -10.73 14.76 -1.21
C TYR A 177 -11.54 14.99 -2.50
N THR A 178 -11.14 15.86 -3.44
CA THR A 178 -11.92 16.15 -4.68
C THR A 178 -11.46 15.51 -6.01
N GLU A 179 -10.17 15.21 -6.21
CA GLU A 179 -9.61 14.42 -7.34
C GLU A 179 -10.38 13.14 -7.74
N GLU A 180 -10.51 12.88 -9.04
CA GLU A 180 -11.15 11.67 -9.59
C GLU A 180 -10.13 10.61 -10.00
N MET A 181 -10.48 9.34 -9.81
CA MET A 181 -9.68 8.23 -10.35
C MET A 181 -9.88 8.12 -11.87
N PRO A 182 -8.81 8.03 -12.69
CA PRO A 182 -8.94 7.77 -14.12
C PRO A 182 -9.71 6.49 -14.41
N LEU A 183 -10.56 6.49 -15.46
CA LEU A 183 -11.44 5.36 -15.79
C LEU A 183 -10.68 4.03 -15.94
N LEU A 184 -9.50 4.04 -16.57
CA LEU A 184 -8.67 2.84 -16.72
C LEU A 184 -8.24 2.25 -15.37
N LEU A 185 -7.84 3.11 -14.43
CA LEU A 185 -7.46 2.68 -13.08
C LEU A 185 -8.68 2.23 -12.27
N GLN A 186 -9.84 2.85 -12.47
CA GLN A 186 -11.08 2.40 -11.88
C GLN A 186 -11.45 0.98 -12.37
N THR A 187 -11.39 0.72 -13.67
CA THR A 187 -11.62 -0.64 -14.21
C THR A 187 -10.65 -1.64 -13.61
N ARG A 188 -9.36 -1.28 -13.54
CA ARG A 188 -8.34 -2.15 -12.95
C ARG A 188 -8.55 -2.37 -11.44
N LEU A 189 -9.07 -1.37 -10.72
CA LEU A 189 -9.45 -1.50 -9.32
C LEU A 189 -10.59 -2.51 -9.15
N LEU A 190 -11.63 -2.43 -9.99
CA LEU A 190 -12.75 -3.38 -9.91
C LEU A 190 -12.32 -4.83 -10.17
N GLU A 191 -11.37 -5.04 -11.08
CA GLU A 191 -10.78 -6.36 -11.34
C GLU A 191 -9.96 -6.88 -10.14
N ILE A 192 -9.09 -6.05 -9.56
CA ILE A 192 -8.29 -6.48 -8.41
C ILE A 192 -9.16 -6.73 -7.17
N MET A 193 -10.27 -6.00 -7.01
CA MET A 193 -11.24 -6.22 -5.93
C MET A 193 -11.79 -7.66 -5.95
N ASP A 194 -12.10 -8.21 -7.14
CA ASP A 194 -12.55 -9.59 -7.27
C ASP A 194 -11.45 -10.60 -6.90
N LEU A 195 -10.19 -10.27 -7.15
CA LEU A 195 -9.05 -11.10 -6.77
C LEU A 195 -8.79 -11.05 -5.26
N VAL A 196 -8.83 -9.85 -4.65
CA VAL A 196 -8.72 -9.68 -3.19
C VAL A 196 -9.81 -10.44 -2.45
N LYS A 197 -11.04 -10.42 -2.98
CA LYS A 197 -12.17 -11.19 -2.43
C LYS A 197 -11.91 -12.71 -2.41
N LYS A 198 -11.18 -13.22 -3.41
CA LYS A 198 -10.82 -14.65 -3.53
C LYS A 198 -9.58 -15.04 -2.74
N SER A 199 -8.72 -14.08 -2.41
CA SER A 199 -7.56 -14.30 -1.55
C SER A 199 -8.02 -14.38 -0.09
N THR A 200 -8.23 -15.58 0.43
CA THR A 200 -8.70 -15.86 1.80
C THR A 200 -7.58 -15.94 2.84
N SER A 201 -6.31 -15.93 2.43
CA SER A 201 -5.15 -15.88 3.33
C SER A 201 -4.21 -14.70 3.03
N VAL A 202 -3.37 -14.36 4.02
CA VAL A 202 -2.29 -13.37 3.84
C VAL A 202 -1.34 -13.78 2.71
N ASP A 203 -0.98 -15.06 2.62
CA ASP A 203 -0.11 -15.59 1.56
C ASP A 203 -0.72 -15.45 0.16
N GLN A 204 -2.02 -15.74 0.02
CA GLN A 204 -2.72 -15.54 -1.26
C GLN A 204 -2.79 -14.07 -1.65
N LEU A 205 -2.94 -13.17 -0.67
CA LEU A 205 -2.92 -11.74 -0.91
C LEU A 205 -1.49 -11.26 -1.24
N MET A 206 -0.45 -11.82 -0.62
CA MET A 206 0.96 -11.52 -0.94
C MET A 206 1.30 -11.96 -2.36
N ASN A 207 0.86 -13.16 -2.75
CA ASN A 207 1.03 -13.65 -4.12
C ASN A 207 0.35 -12.73 -5.14
N LEU A 208 -0.81 -12.17 -4.81
CA LEU A 208 -1.48 -11.18 -5.65
C LEU A 208 -0.65 -9.88 -5.76
N MET A 209 -0.13 -9.35 -4.65
CA MET A 209 0.72 -8.16 -4.68
C MET A 209 2.02 -8.39 -5.45
N LYS A 210 2.62 -9.57 -5.33
CA LYS A 210 3.81 -9.98 -6.09
C LYS A 210 3.56 -10.05 -7.59
N GLN A 211 2.37 -10.48 -8.01
CA GLN A 211 2.00 -10.48 -9.43
C GLN A 211 1.77 -9.05 -9.94
N GLU A 212 1.15 -8.19 -9.13
CA GLU A 212 0.87 -6.80 -9.51
C GLU A 212 2.12 -5.90 -9.52
N PHE A 213 3.06 -6.15 -8.61
CA PHE A 213 4.24 -5.32 -8.38
C PHE A 213 5.45 -6.18 -7.95
N PRO A 214 6.03 -7.00 -8.85
CA PRO A 214 7.17 -7.85 -8.52
C PRO A 214 8.38 -7.08 -7.99
N GLN A 215 8.54 -5.83 -8.40
CA GLN A 215 9.60 -4.90 -7.98
C GLN A 215 9.35 -4.20 -6.64
N ARG A 216 8.23 -4.48 -5.96
CA ARG A 216 7.85 -3.86 -4.66
C ARG A 216 7.53 -4.90 -3.59
N VAL A 217 7.87 -6.17 -3.81
CA VAL A 217 7.56 -7.27 -2.90
C VAL A 217 8.14 -7.03 -1.51
N SER A 218 9.38 -6.54 -1.45
CA SER A 218 10.09 -6.21 -0.20
C SER A 218 9.33 -5.19 0.65
N GLU A 219 8.72 -4.15 0.04
CA GLU A 219 7.91 -3.17 0.76
C GLU A 219 6.66 -3.80 1.41
N PHE A 220 6.00 -4.72 0.71
CA PHE A 220 4.85 -5.43 1.25
C PHE A 220 5.24 -6.38 2.38
N GLN A 221 6.40 -7.05 2.26
CA GLN A 221 6.97 -7.91 3.29
C GLN A 221 7.34 -7.11 4.55
N LEU A 222 7.94 -5.94 4.41
CA LEU A 222 8.23 -5.04 5.54
C LEU A 222 6.96 -4.68 6.31
N VAL A 223 5.91 -4.29 5.60
CA VAL A 223 4.61 -3.98 6.22
C VAL A 223 4.01 -5.21 6.91
N GLU A 224 4.16 -6.40 6.32
CA GLU A 224 3.73 -7.64 6.97
C GLU A 224 4.50 -7.92 8.26
N SER A 225 5.82 -7.79 8.26
CA SER A 225 6.66 -7.96 9.46
C SER A 225 6.31 -6.97 10.55
N TYR A 226 5.97 -5.73 10.18
CA TYR A 226 5.42 -4.74 11.12
C TYR A 226 4.08 -5.20 11.72
N ILE A 227 3.17 -5.68 10.86
CA ILE A 227 1.86 -6.18 11.30
C ILE A 227 1.99 -7.40 12.23
N ASN A 228 2.95 -8.29 11.96
CA ASN A 228 3.24 -9.46 12.82
C ASN A 228 3.62 -9.05 14.25
N GLY A 229 4.31 -7.93 14.42
CA GLY A 229 4.53 -7.32 15.73
C GLY A 229 3.25 -6.72 16.29
N LEU A 230 2.59 -5.89 15.48
CA LEU A 230 1.41 -5.10 15.85
C LEU A 230 0.27 -5.95 16.41
N VAL A 231 0.01 -7.12 15.84
CA VAL A 231 -1.09 -8.01 16.27
C VAL A 231 -0.93 -8.51 17.71
N ASN A 232 0.31 -8.60 18.19
CA ASN A 232 0.67 -9.07 19.53
C ASN A 232 0.65 -7.95 20.60
N MET A 233 0.25 -6.72 20.23
CA MET A 233 0.21 -5.57 21.13
C MET A 233 -1.24 -5.17 21.44
N ASP A 234 -1.44 -4.70 22.68
CA ASP A 234 -2.77 -4.57 23.28
C ASP A 234 -3.18 -3.12 23.45
N ASP A 235 -2.29 -2.31 24.02
CA ASP A 235 -2.56 -0.93 24.36
C ASP A 235 -1.99 0.04 23.31
N LYS A 236 -2.65 1.18 23.20
CA LYS A 236 -2.30 2.21 22.22
C LYS A 236 -0.89 2.77 22.46
N SER A 237 -0.43 2.92 23.70
CA SER A 237 0.93 3.42 23.99
C SER A 237 2.02 2.49 23.47
N THR A 238 1.94 1.19 23.75
CA THR A 238 2.93 0.19 23.29
C THR A 238 2.97 0.13 21.76
N VAL A 239 1.80 0.19 21.12
CA VAL A 239 1.71 0.29 19.65
C VAL A 239 2.37 1.58 19.15
N ARG A 240 2.04 2.74 19.73
CA ARG A 240 2.66 4.02 19.33
C ARG A 240 4.18 3.98 19.43
N ASP A 241 4.72 3.45 20.53
CA ASP A 241 6.16 3.43 20.75
C ASP A 241 6.87 2.43 19.85
N TYR A 242 6.22 1.32 19.50
CA TYR A 242 6.69 0.42 18.46
C TYR A 242 6.73 1.10 17.09
N THR A 243 5.64 1.74 16.67
CA THR A 243 5.57 2.39 15.36
C THR A 243 6.55 3.56 15.25
N LYS A 244 6.79 4.32 16.33
CA LYS A 244 7.82 5.37 16.35
C LYS A 244 9.23 4.83 16.12
N GLN A 245 9.58 3.67 16.70
CA GLN A 245 10.88 3.03 16.46
C GLN A 245 11.04 2.61 15.01
N VAL A 246 9.99 2.00 14.41
CA VAL A 246 10.00 1.63 13.00
C VAL A 246 10.10 2.87 12.10
N TYR A 247 9.37 3.94 12.40
CA TYR A 247 9.49 5.20 11.66
C TYR A 247 10.87 5.83 11.77
N ALA A 248 11.50 5.80 12.95
CA ALA A 248 12.85 6.32 13.13
C ALA A 248 13.86 5.56 12.27
N GLN A 249 13.72 4.23 12.17
CA GLN A 249 14.60 3.42 11.32
C GLN A 249 14.35 3.66 9.84
N ILE A 250 13.09 3.80 9.41
CA ILE A 250 12.75 4.20 8.02
C ILE A 250 13.34 5.57 7.70
N ASP A 251 13.18 6.56 8.60
CA ASP A 251 13.69 7.91 8.40
C ASP A 251 15.23 7.98 8.38
N ALA A 252 15.91 6.97 8.95
CA ALA A 252 17.37 6.84 8.95
C ALA A 252 17.93 6.02 7.76
N SER A 253 17.08 5.34 6.99
CA SER A 253 17.49 4.59 5.79
C SER A 253 17.86 5.53 4.63
N SER A 254 18.55 5.02 3.60
CA SER A 254 18.80 5.78 2.35
C SER A 254 17.73 5.55 1.27
N LEU A 255 16.56 5.05 1.68
CA LEU A 255 15.41 4.88 0.81
C LEU A 255 14.98 6.21 0.21
N ASP A 256 14.48 6.16 -1.02
CA ASP A 256 13.98 7.36 -1.66
C ASP A 256 12.74 7.92 -0.93
N VAL A 257 12.53 9.23 -1.07
CA VAL A 257 11.44 9.96 -0.38
C VAL A 257 10.06 9.36 -0.68
N SER A 258 9.84 8.81 -1.88
CA SER A 258 8.59 8.17 -2.25
C SER A 258 8.40 6.85 -1.52
N ALA A 259 9.46 6.03 -1.39
CA ALA A 259 9.45 4.78 -0.63
C ALA A 259 9.22 5.04 0.85
N VAL A 260 9.93 6.00 1.45
CA VAL A 260 9.71 6.44 2.83
C VAL A 260 8.25 6.87 3.03
N SER A 261 7.72 7.72 2.15
CA SER A 261 6.34 8.19 2.25
C SER A 261 5.33 7.06 2.11
N ARG A 262 5.53 6.11 1.18
CA ARG A 262 4.64 4.96 1.00
C ARG A 262 4.65 4.05 2.23
N LEU A 263 5.83 3.60 2.66
CA LEU A 263 5.99 2.68 3.79
C LEU A 263 5.36 3.26 5.06
N LYS A 264 5.64 4.54 5.37
CA LYS A 264 5.08 5.18 6.56
C LYS A 264 3.56 5.29 6.51
N THR A 265 2.98 5.50 5.32
CA THR A 265 1.53 5.57 5.15
C THR A 265 0.87 4.20 5.25
N MET A 266 1.45 3.16 4.65
CA MET A 266 0.96 1.78 4.81
C MET A 266 0.98 1.36 6.28
N ILE A 267 2.08 1.67 6.99
CA ILE A 267 2.22 1.43 8.43
C ILE A 267 1.17 2.23 9.23
N ALA A 268 0.93 3.49 8.87
CA ALA A 268 -0.04 4.33 9.57
C ALA A 268 -1.46 3.79 9.44
N ILE A 269 -1.82 3.27 8.26
CA ILE A 269 -3.10 2.64 8.00
C ILE A 269 -3.22 1.35 8.82
N ALA A 270 -2.23 0.45 8.78
CA ALA A 270 -2.24 -0.77 9.59
C ALA A 270 -2.37 -0.48 11.09
N GLU A 271 -1.63 0.52 11.59
CA GLU A 271 -1.69 0.97 12.98
C GLU A 271 -3.09 1.47 13.35
N ASN A 272 -3.71 2.25 12.46
CA ASN A 272 -5.08 2.73 12.65
C ASN A 272 -6.06 1.55 12.69
N SER A 273 -5.99 0.66 11.72
CA SER A 273 -6.89 -0.47 11.62
C SER A 273 -6.86 -1.40 12.82
N LYS A 274 -5.69 -1.55 13.48
CA LYS A 274 -5.56 -2.28 14.76
C LYS A 274 -6.51 -1.76 15.85
N PHE A 275 -6.84 -0.47 15.84
CA PHE A 275 -7.77 0.15 16.80
C PHE A 275 -9.17 0.37 16.25
N LEU A 276 -9.42 0.04 14.98
CA LEU A 276 -10.74 0.05 14.38
C LEU A 276 -11.47 -1.26 14.63
N TRP A 277 -10.84 -2.39 14.29
CA TRP A 277 -11.44 -3.72 14.38
C TRP A 277 -11.23 -4.27 15.79
N VAL A 278 -12.32 -4.60 16.50
CA VAL A 278 -12.27 -5.08 17.89
C VAL A 278 -13.00 -6.41 18.01
N GLU A 279 -12.42 -7.35 18.75
CA GLU A 279 -13.05 -8.64 19.06
C GLU A 279 -14.37 -8.44 19.83
N THR A 280 -15.43 -9.11 19.39
CA THR A 280 -16.67 -9.23 20.15
C THR A 280 -16.44 -10.25 21.25
N LYS A 281 -16.60 -9.85 22.51
CA LYS A 281 -16.53 -10.73 23.67
C LYS A 281 -17.80 -11.54 23.85
#